data_AF-A0ABD4TQ40-F1
#
_entry.id   AF-A0ABD4TQ40-F1
#
_cell.length_a   1.000
_cell.length_b   1.000
_cell.length_c   1.000
_cell.angle_alpha   90.00
_cell.angle_beta   90.00
_cell.angle_gamma   90.00
#
_symmetry.space_group_name_H-M   'P 1'
#
loop_
_entity.id
_entity.type
_entity.pdbx_description
1 polymer ?
#
loop_
_entity_poly.entity_id
_entity_poly.type
_entity_poly.pdbx_seq_one_letter_code
_entity_poly.pdbx_strand_id
1 'polypeptide(L)'
;MGVGHSMSRACKILRISRSRRYYQTNPRPKKENPIPHRERNIKRIPDSDVQQILDLFDAHPDLSADAIYQKAQDSGLQLASLRTFYRIARAHGKLQRQRRAAESDS
;
A
#
# COMPACT_ATOMS: atom_id res chain seq x y z
N MET A 1 -38.13 26.96 26.65
CA MET A 1 -38.58 25.56 26.80
C MET A 1 -38.40 24.84 25.46
N GLY A 2 -37.18 24.40 25.12
CA GLY A 2 -36.91 23.70 23.87
C GLY A 2 -37.13 22.20 24.06
N VAL A 3 -38.01 21.58 23.26
CA VAL A 3 -38.39 20.17 23.37
C VAL A 3 -37.14 19.28 23.31
N GLY A 4 -36.75 18.78 24.48
CA GLY A 4 -35.43 18.21 24.76
C GLY A 4 -35.33 16.73 24.40
N HIS A 5 -34.85 16.44 23.20
CA HIS A 5 -34.19 15.15 22.96
C HIS A 5 -32.69 15.32 23.14
N SER A 6 -32.07 14.45 23.95
CA SER A 6 -30.61 14.40 24.01
C SER A 6 -30.04 14.18 22.61
N MET A 7 -28.86 14.73 22.33
CA MET A 7 -28.18 14.58 21.03
C MET A 7 -28.15 13.12 20.56
N SER A 8 -27.93 12.19 21.48
CA SER A 8 -27.94 10.74 21.22
C SER A 8 -29.32 10.22 20.79
N ARG A 9 -30.40 10.65 21.47
CA ARG A 9 -31.78 10.27 21.12
C ARG A 9 -32.19 10.84 19.76
N ALA A 10 -31.82 12.10 19.48
CA ALA A 10 -32.06 12.72 18.19
C ALA A 10 -31.34 11.99 17.04
N CYS A 11 -30.05 11.65 17.21
CA CYS A 11 -29.30 10.88 16.21
C CYS A 11 -29.89 9.48 15.96
N LYS A 12 -30.38 8.80 17.01
CA LYS A 12 -31.05 7.50 16.91
C LYS A 12 -32.36 7.59 16.12
N ILE A 13 -33.20 8.59 16.41
CA ILE A 13 -34.46 8.84 15.69
C ILE A 13 -34.18 9.12 14.21
N LEU A 14 -33.20 9.98 13.93
CA LEU A 14 -32.80 10.37 12.58
C LEU A 14 -31.97 9.29 11.85
N ARG A 15 -31.69 8.15 12.49
CA ARG A 15 -30.85 7.06 11.95
C ARG A 15 -29.50 7.53 11.39
N ILE A 16 -28.91 8.53 12.04
CA ILE A 16 -27.57 9.04 11.72
C ILE A 16 -26.60 8.73 12.84
N SER A 17 -25.34 8.46 12.52
CA SER A 17 -24.31 8.31 13.53
C SER A 17 -24.00 9.66 14.19
N ARG A 18 -23.67 9.64 15.48
CA ARG A 18 -23.20 10.84 16.20
C ARG A 18 -21.97 11.45 15.53
N SER A 19 -21.06 10.62 15.02
CA SER A 19 -19.85 11.06 14.34
C SER A 19 -20.17 11.83 13.06
N ARG A 20 -21.12 11.34 12.25
CA ARG A 20 -21.55 12.04 11.03
C ARG A 20 -22.09 13.43 11.35
N ARG A 21 -23.00 13.54 12.32
CA ARG A 21 -23.54 14.84 12.73
C ARG A 21 -22.47 15.76 13.29
N TYR A 22 -21.56 15.24 14.13
CA TYR A 22 -20.47 16.01 14.71
C TYR A 22 -19.55 16.60 13.63
N TYR A 23 -19.16 15.83 12.61
CA TYR A 23 -18.30 16.32 11.52
C TYR A 23 -19.04 17.19 10.50
N GLN A 24 -20.37 17.10 10.42
CA GLN A 24 -21.19 18.06 9.66
C GLN A 24 -21.24 19.42 10.35
N THR A 25 -21.41 19.45 11.68
CA THR A 25 -21.47 20.71 12.44
C THR A 25 -20.09 21.27 12.74
N ASN A 26 -19.06 20.43 12.82
CA ASN A 26 -17.67 20.80 13.06
C ASN A 26 -16.83 20.26 11.90
N PRO A 27 -16.92 20.87 10.70
CA PRO A 27 -16.11 20.46 9.57
C PRO A 27 -14.63 20.59 9.96
N ARG A 28 -13.83 19.57 9.64
CA ARG A 28 -12.39 19.63 9.86
C ARG A 28 -11.82 20.78 9.01
N PRO A 29 -10.91 21.60 9.57
CA PRO A 29 -10.26 22.63 8.77
C PRO A 29 -9.56 21.98 7.58
N LYS A 30 -9.80 22.52 6.38
CA LYS A 30 -9.10 22.09 5.18
C LYS A 30 -7.64 22.54 5.33
N LYS A 31 -6.71 21.65 5.02
CA LYS A 31 -5.29 22.02 4.91
C LYS A 31 -5.11 22.62 3.50
N GLU A 32 -4.64 23.86 3.40
CA GLU A 32 -4.44 24.58 2.12
C GLU A 32 -3.56 23.78 1.16
N ASN A 33 -2.44 23.24 1.67
CA ASN A 33 -1.50 22.43 0.89
C ASN A 33 -1.30 21.06 1.56
N PRO A 34 -2.18 20.07 1.31
CA PRO A 34 -1.99 18.73 1.82
C PRO A 34 -0.83 18.07 1.08
N ILE A 35 0.13 17.49 1.82
CA ILE A 35 1.23 16.73 1.22
C ILE A 35 0.64 15.55 0.43
N PRO A 36 0.84 15.49 -0.89
CA PRO A 36 0.41 14.37 -1.72
C PRO A 36 0.90 13.06 -1.14
N HIS A 37 0.11 11.99 -1.23
CA HIS A 37 0.48 10.69 -0.64
C HIS A 37 1.87 10.20 -1.11
N ARG A 38 2.24 10.52 -2.36
CA ARG A 38 3.54 10.21 -2.98
C ARG A 38 4.71 11.04 -2.45
N GLU A 39 4.47 12.10 -1.70
CA GLU A 39 5.51 12.98 -1.13
C GLU A 39 5.60 12.85 0.40
N ARG A 40 4.72 12.06 1.01
CA ARG A 40 4.78 11.80 2.45
C ARG A 40 6.06 11.02 2.78
N ASN A 41 6.71 11.43 3.88
CA ASN A 41 7.81 10.70 4.51
C ASN A 41 7.28 9.38 5.12
N ILE A 42 7.02 8.42 4.26
CA ILE A 42 6.73 7.03 4.61
C ILE A 42 8.05 6.29 4.45
N LYS A 43 8.43 5.46 5.42
CA LYS A 43 9.66 4.64 5.34
C LYS A 43 9.60 3.78 4.07
N ARG A 44 10.30 4.23 3.03
CA ARG A 44 10.43 3.51 1.75
C ARG A 44 11.64 2.60 1.83
N ILE A 45 11.55 1.50 1.09
CA ILE A 45 12.74 0.76 0.72
C ILE A 45 13.61 1.71 -0.13
N PRO A 46 14.92 1.83 0.15
CA PRO A 46 15.78 2.70 -0.64
C PRO A 46 15.88 2.17 -2.08
N ASP A 47 16.06 3.08 -3.03
CA ASP A 47 16.09 2.72 -4.46
C ASP A 47 17.23 1.74 -4.79
N SER A 48 18.32 1.78 -4.02
CA SER A 48 19.42 0.81 -4.10
C SER A 48 18.97 -0.63 -3.87
N ASP A 49 18.12 -0.85 -2.86
CA ASP A 49 17.66 -2.19 -2.49
C ASP A 49 16.59 -2.65 -3.48
N VAL A 50 15.78 -1.72 -4.01
CA VAL A 50 14.85 -2.02 -5.11
C VAL A 50 15.63 -2.50 -6.33
N GLN A 51 16.71 -1.81 -6.71
CA GLN A 51 17.52 -2.19 -7.85
C GLN A 51 18.17 -3.55 -7.65
N GLN A 52 18.76 -3.83 -6.47
CA GLN A 52 19.32 -5.15 -6.17
C GLN A 52 18.26 -6.27 -6.25
N ILE A 53 17.04 -6.02 -5.77
CA ILE A 53 15.94 -6.98 -5.91
C ILE A 53 15.61 -7.22 -7.39
N LEU A 54 15.58 -6.16 -8.22
CA LEU A 54 15.34 -6.28 -9.66
C LEU A 54 16.45 -7.06 -10.36
N ASP A 55 17.71 -6.81 -10.00
CA ASP A 55 18.87 -7.53 -10.55
C ASP A 55 18.80 -9.03 -10.21
N LEU A 56 18.33 -9.40 -9.00
CA LEU A 56 18.08 -10.79 -8.63
C LEU A 56 16.97 -11.43 -9.48
N PHE A 57 15.92 -10.67 -9.79
CA PHE A 57 14.86 -11.12 -10.69
C PHE A 57 15.36 -11.34 -12.11
N ASP A 58 16.33 -10.54 -12.56
CA ASP A 58 16.90 -10.60 -13.91
C ASP A 58 17.97 -11.69 -14.04
N ALA A 59 18.75 -11.94 -13.00
CA ALA A 59 19.67 -13.07 -12.92
C ALA A 59 18.96 -14.43 -12.86
N HIS A 60 17.69 -14.46 -12.42
CA HIS A 60 16.92 -15.68 -12.21
C HIS A 60 15.52 -15.60 -12.86
N PRO A 61 15.43 -15.62 -14.20
CA PRO A 61 14.17 -15.48 -14.92
C PRO A 61 13.17 -16.61 -14.62
N ASP A 62 13.67 -17.82 -14.35
CA ASP A 62 12.85 -19.00 -14.14
C ASP A 62 12.28 -19.11 -12.72
N LEU A 63 12.85 -18.38 -11.76
CA LEU A 63 12.48 -18.51 -10.36
C LEU A 63 11.26 -17.66 -10.00
N SER A 64 10.48 -18.15 -9.04
CA SER A 64 9.36 -17.41 -8.45
C SER A 64 9.89 -16.34 -7.49
N ALA A 65 9.05 -15.34 -7.17
CA ALA A 65 9.42 -14.31 -6.20
C ALA A 65 9.73 -14.90 -4.80
N ASP A 66 9.07 -16.00 -4.43
CA ASP A 66 9.33 -16.71 -3.18
C ASP A 66 10.69 -17.42 -3.19
N ALA A 67 11.02 -18.11 -4.28
CA ALA A 67 12.32 -18.75 -4.45
C ALA A 67 13.48 -17.74 -4.48
N ILE A 68 13.28 -16.58 -5.13
CA ILE A 68 14.27 -15.50 -5.15
C ILE A 68 14.45 -14.88 -3.75
N TYR A 69 13.35 -14.69 -3.02
CA TYR A 69 13.41 -14.21 -1.64
C TYR A 69 14.20 -15.19 -0.74
N GLN A 70 13.93 -16.48 -0.83
CA GLN A 70 14.66 -17.48 -0.05
C GLN A 70 16.14 -17.49 -0.42
N LYS A 71 16.47 -17.45 -1.71
CA LYS A 71 17.85 -17.38 -2.18
C LYS A 71 18.58 -16.12 -1.69
N ALA A 72 17.90 -14.98 -1.66
CA ALA A 72 18.44 -13.76 -1.07
C ALA A 72 18.75 -13.95 0.42
N GLN A 73 17.84 -14.57 1.18
CA GLN A 73 18.08 -14.88 2.60
C GLN A 73 19.24 -15.86 2.80
N ASP A 74 19.33 -16.91 1.99
CA ASP A 74 20.39 -17.91 2.06
C ASP A 74 21.77 -17.28 1.77
N SER A 75 21.81 -16.25 0.92
CA SER A 75 23.03 -15.45 0.66
C SER A 75 23.34 -14.38 1.73
N GLY A 76 22.49 -14.27 2.76
CA GLY A 76 22.62 -13.27 3.83
C GLY A 76 22.10 -11.87 3.48
N LEU A 77 21.47 -11.69 2.32
CA LEU A 77 20.92 -10.41 1.85
C LEU A 77 19.53 -10.16 2.43
N GLN A 78 19.45 -9.43 3.54
CA GLN A 78 18.19 -9.01 4.17
C GLN A 78 17.64 -7.69 3.60
N LEU A 79 17.37 -7.65 2.29
CA LEU A 79 16.95 -6.44 1.60
C LEU A 79 15.54 -5.96 2.01
N ALA A 80 14.58 -6.89 2.09
CA ALA A 80 13.19 -6.56 2.41
C ALA A 80 12.37 -7.81 2.80
N SER A 81 11.12 -7.61 3.19
CA SER A 81 10.17 -8.70 3.42
C SER A 81 9.71 -9.36 2.11
N LEU A 82 9.30 -10.63 2.18
CA LEU A 82 8.70 -11.36 1.06
C LEU A 82 7.58 -10.59 0.35
N ARG A 83 6.70 -9.92 1.11
CA ARG A 83 5.62 -9.08 0.55
C ARG A 83 6.17 -7.92 -0.31
N THR A 84 7.33 -7.39 0.05
CA THR A 84 8.00 -6.33 -0.71
C THR A 84 8.57 -6.86 -2.03
N PHE A 85 9.17 -8.07 -2.02
CA PHE A 85 9.59 -8.75 -3.25
C PHE A 85 8.41 -8.91 -4.23
N TYR A 86 7.27 -9.42 -3.76
CA TYR A 86 6.07 -9.52 -4.60
C TYR A 86 5.56 -8.17 -5.11
N ARG A 87 5.60 -7.13 -4.26
CA ARG A 87 5.16 -5.78 -4.65
C ARG A 87 6.03 -5.21 -5.76
N ILE A 88 7.35 -5.34 -5.63
CA ILE A 88 8.32 -4.88 -6.64
C ILE A 88 8.16 -5.70 -7.92
N ALA A 89 8.14 -7.03 -7.82
CA ALA A 89 7.98 -7.90 -8.98
C ALA A 89 6.72 -7.56 -9.79
N ARG A 90 5.58 -7.34 -9.11
CA ARG A 90 4.32 -6.96 -9.76
C ARG A 90 4.40 -5.59 -10.43
N ALA A 91 5.02 -4.61 -9.76
CA ALA A 91 5.15 -3.25 -10.29
C ALA A 91 6.02 -3.18 -11.54
N HIS A 92 6.99 -4.10 -11.67
CA HIS A 92 7.96 -4.15 -12.78
C HIS A 92 7.73 -5.31 -13.77
N GLY A 93 6.58 -5.99 -13.70
CA GLY A 93 6.25 -7.07 -14.65
C GLY A 93 7.07 -8.36 -14.49
N LYS A 94 7.79 -8.53 -13.37
CA LYS A 94 8.70 -9.66 -13.11
C LYS A 94 8.00 -10.89 -12.52
N LEU A 95 6.67 -10.92 -12.43
CA LEU A 95 5.96 -12.14 -12.03
C LEU A 95 6.02 -13.17 -13.15
N GLN A 96 6.24 -14.45 -12.82
CA GLN A 96 6.29 -15.54 -13.81
C GLN A 96 5.11 -15.55 -14.79
N ARG A 97 3.89 -15.31 -14.30
CA ARG A 97 2.69 -15.21 -15.17
C ARG A 97 2.80 -14.05 -16.18
N GLN A 98 3.34 -12.90 -15.75
CA GLN A 98 3.48 -11.72 -16.60
C GLN A 98 4.61 -11.91 -17.62
N ARG A 99 5.72 -12.55 -17.21
CA ARG A 99 6.82 -12.91 -18.10
C ARG A 99 6.37 -13.85 -19.22
N ARG A 100 5.68 -14.94 -18.88
CA ARG A 100 5.14 -15.90 -19.86
C ARG A 100 4.16 -15.26 -20.84
N ALA A 101 3.35 -14.29 -20.39
CA ALA A 101 2.46 -13.54 -21.26
C ALA A 101 3.23 -12.65 -22.24
N ALA A 102 4.32 -12.02 -21.81
CA ALA A 102 5.18 -11.21 -22.66
C ALA A 102 5.93 -12.04 -23.72
N GLU A 103 6.35 -13.25 -23.36
CA GLU A 103 6.97 -14.21 -24.29
C GLU A 103 5.99 -14.72 -25.36
N SER A 104 4.70 -14.83 -25.04
CA SER A 104 3.68 -15.25 -26.01
C SER A 104 3.20 -14.15 -26.96
N ASP A 105 3.49 -12.89 -26.65
CA ASP A 105 3.11 -11.71 -27.44
C ASP A 105 4.24 -11.23 -28.39
N SER A 106 5.38 -11.92 -28.44
CA SER A 106 6.53 -11.62 -29.31
C SER A 106 6.72 -12.71 -30.37
#